data_AF-A0A383CW00-F1
#
_entry.id   AF-A0A383CW00-F1
#
_cell.length_a   1.000
_cell.length_b   1.000
_cell.length_c   1.000
_cell.angle_alpha   90.00
_cell.angle_beta   90.00
_cell.angle_gamma   90.00
#
_symmetry.space_group_name_H-M   'P 1'
#
loop_
_entity.id
_entity.type
_entity.pdbx_description
1 polymer ?
#
loop_
_entity_poly.entity_id
_entity_poly.type
_entity_poly.pdbx_seq_one_letter_code
_entity_poly.pdbx_strand_id
1 'polypeptide(L)'
;MLGAIVGDVLGSIHEYNPIKTKNFELLNARCVFTDDTVMTVAVADSIMIGVPYLESLQKWGREYPRAGYGGWFNKWIHQDDPKPYNSFGNGSAMRCSSVGWLFDDEESVLEEAKKSAE
;
A
#
# COMPACT_ATOMS: atom_id res chain seq x y z
N MET A 1 -3.98 6.11 9.85
CA MET A 1 -3.46 6.27 8.46
C MET A 1 -2.34 7.29 8.30
N LEU A 2 -2.43 8.53 8.81
CA LEU A 2 -1.37 9.55 8.60
C LEU A 2 0.04 9.09 8.99
N GLY A 3 0.19 8.34 10.09
CA GLY A 3 1.49 7.79 10.49
C GLY A 3 2.12 6.85 9.46
N ALA A 4 1.32 6.03 8.77
CA ALA A 4 1.79 5.16 7.71
C ALA A 4 2.25 5.97 6.48
N ILE A 5 1.45 6.96 6.07
CA ILE A 5 1.78 7.86 4.94
C ILE A 5 3.04 8.67 5.24
N VAL A 6 3.17 9.20 6.46
CA VAL A 6 4.38 9.92 6.89
C VAL A 6 5.57 8.97 6.90
N GLY A 7 5.43 7.75 7.42
CA GLY A 7 6.50 6.75 7.42
C GLY A 7 6.99 6.41 6.01
N ASP A 8 6.07 6.21 5.07
CA ASP A 8 6.35 6.00 3.64
C ASP A 8 7.12 7.20 3.05
N VAL A 9 6.54 8.40 3.12
CA VAL A 9 7.14 9.61 2.53
C VAL A 9 8.56 9.87 3.05
N LEU A 10 8.76 9.78 4.37
CA LEU A 10 10.07 10.04 4.98
C LEU A 10 11.07 8.89 4.72
N GLY A 11 10.58 7.66 4.56
CA GLY A 11 11.39 6.48 4.28
C GLY A 11 11.81 6.33 2.82
N SER A 12 11.05 6.90 1.87
CA SER A 12 11.21 6.73 0.42
C SER A 12 12.65 6.93 -0.10
N ILE A 13 13.36 7.95 0.40
CA ILE A 13 14.74 8.25 -0.03
C ILE A 13 15.79 7.24 0.45
N HIS A 14 15.42 6.34 1.36
CA HIS A 14 16.30 5.35 2.00
C HIS A 14 16.01 3.90 1.57
N GLU A 15 15.00 3.66 0.74
CA GLU A 15 14.57 2.30 0.33
C GLU A 15 15.71 1.48 -0.30
N TYR A 16 16.43 2.07 -1.26
CA TYR A 16 17.56 1.44 -1.95
C TYR A 16 18.93 1.78 -1.34
N ASN A 17 18.96 2.71 -0.38
CA ASN A 17 20.17 3.19 0.28
C ASN A 17 19.93 3.30 1.80
N PRO A 18 19.79 2.15 2.49
CA PRO A 18 19.41 2.14 3.89
C PRO A 18 20.53 2.71 4.76
N ILE A 19 20.13 3.48 5.77
CA ILE A 19 21.02 4.06 6.78
C ILE A 19 20.73 3.46 8.15
N LYS A 20 21.76 3.37 9.01
CA LYS A 20 21.62 2.89 10.40
C LYS A 20 22.02 3.98 11.39
N THR A 21 21.47 5.17 11.21
CA THR A 21 21.72 6.34 12.07
C THR A 21 20.43 7.08 12.34
N LYS A 22 20.37 7.77 13.49
CA LYS A 22 19.29 8.71 13.83
C LYS A 22 19.61 10.14 13.38
N ASN A 23 20.83 10.38 12.91
CA ASN A 23 21.26 11.66 12.37
C ASN A 23 21.09 11.67 10.86
N PHE A 24 19.90 12.08 10.42
CA PHE A 24 19.55 12.24 9.01
C PHE A 24 18.57 13.41 8.87
N GLU A 25 18.52 13.98 7.66
CA GLU A 25 17.50 14.97 7.32
C GLU A 25 16.14 14.29 7.23
N LEU A 26 15.23 14.64 8.13
CA LEU A 26 13.94 13.95 8.25
C LEU A 26 13.08 14.09 6.99
N LEU A 27 13.00 15.30 6.42
CA LEU A 27 12.16 15.63 5.28
C LEU A 27 12.93 16.56 4.34
N ASN A 28 12.97 16.22 3.05
CA ASN A 28 13.50 17.09 2.00
C ASN A 28 12.68 16.98 0.71
N ALA A 29 13.02 17.79 -0.28
CA ALA A 29 12.28 17.88 -1.55
C ALA A 29 12.30 16.59 -2.40
N ARG A 30 13.09 15.57 -2.03
CA ARG A 30 13.13 14.27 -2.71
C ARG A 30 12.21 13.23 -2.05
N CYS A 31 11.72 13.49 -0.85
CA CYS A 31 10.74 12.63 -0.19
C CYS A 31 9.44 12.63 -0.99
N VAL A 32 8.97 11.43 -1.35
CA VAL A 32 7.74 11.22 -2.12
C VAL A 32 6.97 10.06 -1.50
N PHE A 33 5.65 10.03 -1.67
CA PHE A 33 4.87 8.83 -1.35
C PHE A 33 5.16 7.72 -2.36
N THR A 34 4.98 6.47 -1.96
CA THR A 34 5.17 5.30 -2.83
C THR A 34 3.88 4.49 -2.98
N ASP A 35 4.01 3.29 -3.54
CA ASP A 35 2.95 2.30 -3.62
C ASP A 35 2.37 1.92 -2.25
N ASP A 36 3.12 2.03 -1.15
CA ASP A 36 2.63 1.85 0.22
C ASP A 36 1.45 2.77 0.51
N THR A 37 1.62 4.08 0.25
CA THR A 37 0.54 5.07 0.42
C THR A 37 -0.59 4.83 -0.57
N VAL A 38 -0.29 4.64 -1.86
CA VAL A 38 -1.32 4.49 -2.89
C VAL A 38 -2.20 3.27 -2.60
N MET A 39 -1.60 2.13 -2.24
CA MET A 39 -2.34 0.92 -1.93
C MET A 39 -3.06 0.99 -0.58
N THR A 40 -2.51 1.68 0.42
CA THR A 40 -3.22 1.97 1.67
C THR A 40 -4.51 2.75 1.41
N VAL A 41 -4.45 3.77 0.53
CA VAL A 41 -5.61 4.57 0.13
C VAL A 41 -6.60 3.73 -0.68
N ALA A 42 -6.12 2.87 -1.59
CA ALA A 42 -6.98 1.97 -2.36
C ALA A 42 -7.78 1.01 -1.48
N VAL A 43 -7.17 0.44 -0.43
CA VAL A 43 -7.88 -0.40 0.55
C VAL A 43 -8.93 0.41 1.30
N ALA A 44 -8.61 1.63 1.73
CA ALA A 44 -9.57 2.51 2.38
C ALA A 44 -10.75 2.88 1.46
N ASP A 45 -10.48 3.24 0.20
CA ASP A 45 -11.47 3.58 -0.83
C ASP A 45 -12.44 2.42 -1.06
N SER A 46 -11.91 1.19 -1.14
CA SER A 46 -12.70 -0.04 -1.29
C SER A 46 -13.69 -0.22 -0.14
N ILE A 47 -13.21 -0.12 1.11
CA ILE A 47 -14.04 -0.29 2.31
C ILE A 47 -15.10 0.82 2.41
N MET A 48 -14.70 2.08 2.21
CA MET A 48 -15.58 3.23 2.41
C MET A 48 -16.67 3.36 1.34
N ILE A 49 -16.38 2.98 0.10
CA ILE A 49 -17.32 3.07 -1.03
C ILE A 49 -18.10 1.76 -1.20
N GLY A 50 -17.55 0.63 -0.73
CA GLY A 50 -18.13 -0.70 -0.91
C GLY A 50 -17.89 -1.27 -2.31
N VAL A 51 -16.75 -0.95 -2.93
CA VAL A 51 -16.31 -1.55 -4.20
C VAL A 51 -15.33 -2.70 -3.95
N PRO A 52 -15.23 -3.71 -4.84
CA PRO A 52 -14.28 -4.81 -4.66
C PRO A 52 -12.82 -4.33 -4.54
N TYR A 53 -12.04 -4.97 -3.65
CA TYR A 53 -10.63 -4.62 -3.43
C TYR A 53 -9.81 -4.63 -4.71
N LEU A 54 -9.98 -5.66 -5.54
CA LEU A 54 -9.29 -5.80 -6.83
C LEU A 54 -9.51 -4.57 -7.72
N GLU A 55 -10.76 -4.13 -7.86
CA GLU A 55 -11.11 -2.98 -8.70
C GLU A 55 -10.47 -1.70 -8.16
N SER A 56 -10.54 -1.47 -6.84
CA SER A 56 -9.92 -0.30 -6.21
C SER A 56 -8.40 -0.31 -6.34
N LEU A 57 -7.75 -1.45 -6.05
CA LEU A 57 -6.29 -1.60 -6.15
C LEU A 57 -5.80 -1.35 -7.58
N GLN A 58 -6.47 -1.92 -8.59
CA GLN A 58 -6.11 -1.66 -9.98
C GLN A 58 -6.39 -0.22 -10.40
N LYS A 59 -7.52 0.38 -9.98
CA LYS A 59 -7.87 1.79 -10.27
C LYS A 59 -6.77 2.73 -9.76
N TRP A 60 -6.46 2.68 -8.47
CA TRP A 60 -5.43 3.53 -7.86
C TRP A 60 -4.03 3.20 -8.39
N GLY A 61 -3.74 1.92 -8.61
CA GLY A 61 -2.49 1.47 -9.23
C GLY A 61 -2.24 2.09 -10.61
N ARG A 62 -3.27 2.13 -11.45
CA ARG A 62 -3.24 2.71 -12.79
C ARG A 62 -3.24 4.23 -12.79
N GLU A 63 -3.88 4.85 -11.81
CA GLU A 63 -3.89 6.31 -11.63
C GLU A 63 -2.51 6.84 -11.23
N TYR A 64 -1.75 6.07 -10.43
CA TYR A 64 -0.41 6.40 -9.99
C TYR A 64 0.64 5.37 -10.47
N PRO A 65 0.89 5.24 -11.79
CA PRO A 65 1.69 4.13 -12.35
C PRO A 65 3.19 4.22 -12.01
N ARG A 66 3.65 5.35 -11.44
CA ARG A 66 5.05 5.62 -11.11
C ARG A 66 5.32 5.59 -9.60
N ALA A 67 4.43 5.00 -8.81
CA ALA A 67 4.53 5.00 -7.35
C ALA A 67 5.60 4.05 -6.78
N GLY A 68 6.17 3.13 -7.58
CA GLY A 68 7.26 2.25 -7.11
C GLY A 68 6.93 0.75 -7.07
N TYR A 69 5.79 0.33 -7.61
CA TYR A 69 5.33 -1.06 -7.56
C TYR A 69 6.39 -2.10 -7.97
N GLY A 70 6.49 -3.17 -7.19
CA GLY A 70 7.27 -4.35 -7.56
C GLY A 70 6.86 -4.90 -8.92
N GLY A 71 7.83 -5.37 -9.73
CA GLY A 71 7.61 -5.65 -11.15
C GLY A 71 6.47 -6.63 -11.48
N TRP A 72 6.26 -7.67 -10.65
CA TRP A 72 5.12 -8.58 -10.82
C TRP A 72 3.78 -7.94 -10.45
N PHE A 73 3.76 -7.13 -9.38
CA PHE A 73 2.56 -6.43 -8.95
C PHE A 73 2.16 -5.36 -9.97
N ASN A 74 3.12 -4.64 -10.55
CA ASN A 74 2.85 -3.70 -11.62
C ASN A 74 2.22 -4.37 -12.84
N LYS A 75 2.67 -5.59 -13.20
CA LYS A 75 2.02 -6.37 -14.27
C LYS A 75 0.59 -6.73 -13.89
N TRP A 76 0.37 -7.20 -12.66
CA TRP A 76 -0.96 -7.56 -12.13
C TRP A 76 -1.94 -6.37 -12.16
N ILE A 77 -1.48 -5.15 -11.82
CA ILE A 77 -2.30 -3.92 -11.89
C ILE A 77 -2.87 -3.69 -13.30
N HIS A 78 -2.14 -4.08 -14.34
CA HIS A 78 -2.50 -3.81 -15.74
C HIS A 78 -3.09 -5.02 -16.46
N GLN A 79 -3.39 -6.12 -15.77
CA GLN A 79 -4.09 -7.26 -16.34
C GLN A 79 -5.60 -7.03 -16.37
N ASP A 80 -6.26 -7.49 -17.44
CA ASP A 80 -7.72 -7.43 -17.58
C ASP A 80 -8.44 -8.45 -16.69
N ASP A 81 -7.86 -9.65 -16.54
CA ASP A 81 -8.33 -10.71 -15.63
C ASP A 81 -7.18 -11.11 -14.68
N PRO A 82 -6.87 -10.28 -13.67
CA PRO A 82 -5.75 -10.53 -12.78
C PRO A 82 -6.04 -11.76 -11.91
N LYS A 83 -5.10 -12.71 -11.86
CA LYS A 83 -5.17 -13.88 -10.98
C LYS A 83 -4.20 -13.71 -9.81
N PRO A 84 -4.49 -14.31 -8.64
CA PRO A 84 -3.51 -14.43 -7.59
C PRO A 84 -2.23 -15.05 -8.12
N TYR A 85 -1.11 -14.38 -7.90
CA TYR A 85 0.22 -14.91 -8.17
C TYR A 85 0.88 -15.00 -6.80
N ASN A 86 1.14 -16.21 -6.30
CA ASN A 86 1.65 -16.49 -4.94
C ASN A 86 2.84 -15.60 -4.56
N SER A 87 2.55 -14.41 -4.03
CA SER A 87 3.52 -13.40 -3.70
C SER A 87 3.87 -13.53 -2.23
N PHE A 88 5.17 -13.60 -1.93
CA PHE A 88 5.69 -13.71 -0.58
C PHE A 88 6.29 -12.38 -0.07
N GLY A 89 6.03 -11.29 -0.79
CA GLY A 89 6.47 -9.95 -0.41
C GLY A 89 5.62 -9.35 0.71
N ASN A 90 6.05 -8.21 1.24
CA ASN A 90 5.33 -7.43 2.25
C ASN A 90 4.17 -6.59 1.69
N GLY A 91 3.91 -6.62 0.38
CA GLY A 91 2.99 -5.72 -0.31
C GLY A 91 1.54 -5.74 0.20
N SER A 92 1.08 -6.88 0.72
CA SER A 92 -0.23 -6.97 1.39
C SER A 92 -0.20 -6.38 2.80
N ALA A 93 0.88 -6.60 3.54
CA ALA A 93 1.03 -6.06 4.90
C ALA A 93 1.19 -4.53 4.91
N MET A 94 1.95 -3.95 3.96
CA MET A 94 2.24 -2.51 3.94
C MET A 94 0.98 -1.64 3.75
N ARG A 95 -0.05 -2.19 3.10
CA ARG A 95 -1.32 -1.50 2.79
C ARG A 95 -2.46 -1.75 3.78
N CYS A 96 -2.26 -2.61 4.77
CA CYS A 96 -3.33 -3.07 5.67
C CYS A 96 -3.68 -2.05 6.78
N SER A 97 -2.92 -0.97 6.92
CA SER A 97 -3.11 0.02 7.99
C SER A 97 -4.48 0.73 8.00
N SER A 98 -5.15 0.79 6.85
CA SER A 98 -6.51 1.34 6.74
C SER A 98 -7.58 0.42 7.33
N VAL A 99 -7.38 -0.90 7.28
CA VAL A 99 -8.30 -1.88 7.91
C VAL A 99 -8.35 -1.64 9.42
N GLY A 100 -7.19 -1.62 10.09
CA GLY A 100 -7.11 -1.35 11.54
C GLY A 100 -7.49 0.08 11.94
N TRP A 101 -7.72 0.97 10.98
CA TRP A 101 -8.25 2.32 11.24
C TRP A 101 -9.79 2.39 11.10
N LEU A 102 -10.38 1.52 10.27
CA LEU A 102 -11.81 1.56 9.92
C LEU A 102 -12.65 0.57 10.73
N PHE A 103 -12.04 -0.40 11.41
CA PHE A 103 -12.71 -1.42 12.22
C PHE A 103 -12.17 -1.42 13.65
N ASP A 104 -13.06 -1.62 14.61
CA ASP A 104 -12.78 -1.48 16.05
C ASP A 104 -12.62 -2.82 16.80
N ASP A 105 -12.92 -3.96 16.16
CA ASP A 105 -12.82 -5.29 16.75
C ASP A 105 -11.85 -6.21 15.99
N GLU A 106 -11.24 -7.12 16.73
CA GLU A 106 -10.20 -8.01 16.22
C GLU A 106 -10.70 -8.94 15.11
N GLU A 107 -11.93 -9.44 15.21
CA GLU A 107 -12.51 -10.37 14.25
C GLU A 107 -12.71 -9.69 12.88
N SER A 108 -13.36 -8.53 12.87
CA SER A 108 -13.55 -7.73 11.65
C SER A 108 -12.21 -7.29 11.05
N VAL A 109 -11.25 -6.88 11.88
CA VAL A 109 -9.92 -6.50 11.41
C VAL A 109 -9.21 -7.66 10.72
N LEU A 110 -9.22 -8.86 11.32
CA LEU A 110 -8.58 -10.05 10.74
C LEU A 110 -9.27 -10.48 9.45
N GLU A 111 -10.61 -10.44 9.41
CA GLU A 111 -11.38 -10.81 8.23
C GLU A 111 -11.11 -9.85 7.06
N GLU A 112 -11.18 -8.55 7.28
CA GLU A 112 -10.95 -7.56 6.23
C GLU A 112 -9.48 -7.45 5.81
N ALA A 113 -8.55 -7.64 6.75
CA ALA A 113 -7.13 -7.75 6.43
C ALA A 113 -6.87 -8.90 5.45
N LYS A 114 -7.49 -10.07 5.70
CA LYS A 114 -7.40 -11.22 4.81
C LYS A 114 -8.01 -10.91 3.43
N LYS A 115 -9.24 -10.39 3.37
CA LYS A 115 -9.91 -10.05 2.10
C LYS A 115 -9.11 -9.05 1.25
N SER A 116 -8.44 -8.07 1.88
CA SER A 116 -7.61 -7.07 1.18
C SER A 116 -6.28 -7.62 0.62
N ALA A 117 -5.90 -8.83 1.04
CA ALA A 117 -4.63 -9.47 0.71
C ALA A 117 -4.74 -10.62 -0.31
N GLU A 118 -5.95 -11.14 -0.53
CA GLU A 118 -6.24 -12.30 -1.40
C GLU A 118 -6.53 -11.92 -2.87
#